data_AF-A0A074LQQ1-F1
#
_entry.id   AF-A0A074LQQ1-F1
#
_cell.length_a   1.000
_cell.length_b   1.000
_cell.length_c   1.000
_cell.angle_alpha   90.00
_cell.angle_beta   90.00
_cell.angle_gamma   90.00
#
_symmetry.space_group_name_H-M   'P 1'
#
loop_
_entity.id
_entity.type
_entity.pdbx_description
1 polymer ?
#
loop_
_entity_poly.entity_id
_entity_poly.type
_entity_poly.pdbx_seq_one_letter_code
_entity_poly.pdbx_strand_id
1 'polypeptide(L)'
;MARLENELRTYAAELAEHVPGGYTVEAYYEFLRGQYDATVRHHGEEVVAQMSDETILKVLKSQVRELIQLKRIGKLMAKRDRI
;
A
#
# COMPACT_ATOMS: atom_id res chain seq x y z
N MET A 1 1.49 -13.12 -8.49
CA MET A 1 2.56 -12.54 -7.64
C MET A 1 3.46 -11.55 -8.36
N ALA A 2 4.29 -11.93 -9.36
CA ALA A 2 5.19 -10.95 -10.03
C ALA A 2 4.46 -9.75 -10.66
N ARG A 3 3.23 -9.95 -11.17
CA ARG A 3 2.39 -8.86 -11.69
C ARG A 3 1.96 -7.88 -10.60
N LEU A 4 1.37 -8.39 -9.51
CA LEU A 4 0.98 -7.56 -8.36
C LEU A 4 2.17 -6.77 -7.79
N GLU A 5 3.36 -7.38 -7.67
CA GLU A 5 4.55 -6.68 -7.18
C GLU A 5 4.94 -5.50 -8.08
N ASN A 6 4.90 -5.67 -9.39
CA ASN A 6 5.15 -4.57 -10.34
C ASN A 6 4.09 -3.46 -10.22
N GLU A 7 2.81 -3.82 -10.08
CA GLU A 7 1.73 -2.85 -9.89
C GLU A 7 1.90 -2.05 -8.59
N LEU A 8 2.34 -2.70 -7.51
CA LEU A 8 2.62 -2.03 -6.23
C LEU A 8 3.83 -1.09 -6.34
N ARG A 9 4.88 -1.46 -7.10
CA ARG A 9 6.03 -0.58 -7.35
C ARG A 9 5.66 0.64 -8.18
N THR A 10 4.87 0.46 -9.23
CA THR A 10 4.34 1.57 -10.03
C THR A 10 3.50 2.50 -9.16
N TYR A 11 2.61 1.95 -8.34
CA TYR A 11 1.79 2.77 -7.45
C TYR A 11 2.61 3.48 -6.38
N ALA A 12 3.66 2.85 -5.86
CA ALA A 12 4.59 3.49 -4.93
C ALA A 12 5.31 4.69 -5.55
N ALA A 13 5.65 4.62 -6.85
CA ALA A 13 6.25 5.73 -7.57
C ALA A 13 5.27 6.91 -7.70
N GLU A 14 4.01 6.64 -8.06
CA GLU A 14 2.95 7.65 -8.09
C GLU A 14 2.76 8.31 -6.71
N LEU A 15 2.80 7.54 -5.63
CA LEU A 15 2.68 8.07 -4.26
C LEU A 15 3.88 8.94 -3.89
N ALA A 16 5.10 8.55 -4.27
CA ALA A 16 6.30 9.34 -4.01
C ALA A 16 6.27 10.70 -4.72
N GLU A 17 5.67 10.76 -5.91
CA GLU A 17 5.51 12.00 -6.66
C GLU A 17 4.39 12.90 -6.12
N HIS A 18 3.25 12.31 -5.76
CA HIS A 18 2.04 13.08 -5.46
C HIS A 18 1.76 13.28 -3.97
N VAL A 19 2.34 12.44 -3.08
CA VAL A 19 2.12 12.55 -1.64
C VAL A 19 3.27 13.33 -1.00
N PRO A 20 3.00 14.54 -0.46
CA PRO A 20 4.02 15.32 0.21
C PRO A 20 4.51 14.61 1.47
N GLY A 21 5.83 14.54 1.65
CA GLY A 21 6.45 13.86 2.78
C GLY A 21 7.92 13.48 2.58
N GLY A 22 8.43 13.54 1.34
CA GLY A 22 9.84 13.25 1.05
C GLY A 22 10.23 11.78 1.18
N TYR A 23 9.25 10.88 1.32
CA TYR A 23 9.49 9.44 1.37
C TYR A 23 9.87 8.91 -0.02
N THR A 24 10.79 7.94 -0.03
CA THR A 24 11.25 7.31 -1.26
C THR A 24 10.20 6.37 -1.84
N VAL A 25 10.33 6.05 -3.14
CA VAL A 25 9.51 5.01 -3.79
C VAL A 25 9.56 3.70 -3.01
N GLU A 26 10.74 3.30 -2.53
CA GLU A 26 10.90 2.06 -1.76
C GLU A 26 10.18 2.13 -0.41
N ALA A 27 10.17 3.28 0.26
CA ALA A 27 9.42 3.45 1.50
C ALA A 27 7.90 3.27 1.26
N TYR A 28 7.36 3.85 0.18
CA TYR A 28 5.97 3.66 -0.18
C TYR A 28 5.65 2.23 -0.63
N TYR A 29 6.56 1.58 -1.35
CA TYR A 29 6.39 0.18 -1.77
C TYR A 29 6.27 -0.74 -0.56
N GLU A 30 7.18 -0.61 0.40
CA GLU A 30 7.14 -1.39 1.62
C GLU A 30 5.90 -1.08 2.49
N PHE A 31 5.46 0.18 2.50
CA PHE A 31 4.20 0.54 3.14
C PHE A 31 3.00 -0.17 2.50
N LEU A 32 2.93 -0.17 1.16
CA LEU A 32 1.88 -0.86 0.41
C LEU A 32 1.92 -2.38 0.63
N ARG A 33 3.11 -2.96 0.72
CA ARG A 33 3.30 -4.37 1.09
C ARG A 33 2.76 -4.65 2.49
N GLY A 34 3.05 -3.79 3.46
CA GLY A 34 2.47 -3.88 4.80
C GLY A 34 0.94 -3.76 4.83
N GLN A 35 0.35 -2.93 3.96
CA GLN A 35 -1.12 -2.86 3.81
C GLN A 35 -1.69 -4.14 3.17
N TYR A 36 -0.99 -4.73 2.21
CA TYR A 36 -1.35 -6.03 1.65
C TYR A 36 -1.33 -7.12 2.72
N ASP A 37 -0.26 -7.24 3.49
CA ASP A 37 -0.16 -8.22 4.58
C ASP A 37 -1.23 -8.00 5.65
N ALA A 38 -1.55 -6.74 5.97
CA ALA A 38 -2.67 -6.42 6.86
C ALA A 38 -4.03 -6.84 6.27
N THR A 39 -4.23 -6.66 4.97
CA THR A 39 -5.43 -7.09 4.25
C THR A 39 -5.57 -8.60 4.26
N VAL A 40 -4.47 -9.34 4.02
CA VAL A 40 -4.41 -10.80 4.14
C VAL A 40 -4.78 -11.26 5.55
N ARG A 41 -4.22 -10.64 6.59
CA ARG A 41 -4.56 -10.98 7.98
C ARG A 41 -6.02 -10.68 8.34
N HIS A 42 -6.60 -9.61 7.79
CA HIS A 42 -7.96 -9.20 8.11
C HIS A 42 -9.04 -10.02 7.38
N HIS A 43 -8.82 -10.33 6.10
CA HIS A 43 -9.77 -11.07 5.27
C HIS A 43 -9.55 -12.58 5.27
N GLY A 44 -8.37 -13.04 5.70
CA GLY A 44 -7.94 -14.43 5.63
C GLY A 44 -7.23 -14.74 4.32
N GLU A 45 -6.18 -15.56 4.39
CA GLU A 45 -5.37 -15.96 3.24
C GLU A 45 -6.21 -16.60 2.12
N GLU A 46 -7.20 -17.41 2.50
CA GLU A 46 -8.05 -18.14 1.56
C GLU A 46 -8.94 -17.20 0.73
N VAL A 47 -9.42 -16.12 1.34
CA VAL A 47 -10.22 -15.09 0.64
C VAL A 47 -9.33 -14.28 -0.29
N VAL A 48 -8.16 -13.85 0.18
CA VAL A 48 -7.23 -13.06 -0.66
C VAL A 48 -6.66 -13.91 -1.81
N ALA A 49 -6.43 -15.21 -1.60
CA ALA A 49 -5.97 -16.12 -2.65
C ALA A 49 -7.01 -16.30 -3.78
N GLN A 50 -8.30 -16.13 -3.49
CA GLN A 50 -9.37 -16.17 -4.50
C GLN A 50 -9.58 -14.81 -5.19
N MET A 51 -9.01 -13.73 -4.65
CA MET A 51 -9.08 -12.41 -5.28
C MET A 51 -8.08 -12.31 -6.43
N SER A 52 -8.50 -11.66 -7.52
CA SER A 52 -7.56 -11.30 -8.59
C SER A 52 -6.59 -10.22 -8.12
N ASP A 53 -5.38 -10.20 -8.70
CA ASP A 53 -4.37 -9.15 -8.47
C ASP A 53 -4.99 -7.74 -8.63
N GLU A 54 -5.93 -7.56 -9.58
CA GLU A 54 -6.63 -6.30 -9.82
C GLU A 54 -7.56 -5.91 -8.65
N THR A 55 -8.31 -6.87 -8.10
CA THR A 55 -9.20 -6.60 -6.96
C THR A 55 -8.39 -6.23 -5.72
N ILE A 56 -7.28 -6.94 -5.48
CA ILE A 56 -6.35 -6.63 -4.38
C ILE A 56 -5.82 -5.20 -4.54
N LEU A 57 -5.36 -4.85 -5.75
CA LEU A 57 -4.85 -3.51 -6.04
C LEU A 57 -5.92 -2.42 -5.83
N LYS A 58 -7.17 -2.67 -6.24
CA LYS A 58 -8.29 -1.74 -6.02
C LYS A 58 -8.55 -1.50 -4.53
N VAL A 59 -8.54 -2.55 -3.71
CA VAL A 59 -8.71 -2.43 -2.25
C VAL A 59 -7.59 -1.59 -1.66
N LEU A 60 -6.33 -1.88 -2.00
CA LEU A 60 -5.17 -1.13 -1.50
C LEU A 60 -5.21 0.35 -1.93
N LYS A 61 -5.53 0.63 -3.20
CA LYS A 61 -5.70 2.00 -3.69
C LYS A 61 -6.81 2.75 -2.95
N SER A 62 -7.92 2.08 -2.62
CA SER A 62 -9.01 2.67 -1.85
C SER A 62 -8.55 3.04 -0.43
N GLN A 63 -7.91 2.10 0.28
CA GLN A 63 -7.38 2.33 1.63
C GLN A 63 -6.36 3.48 1.64
N VAL A 64 -5.42 3.49 0.70
CA VAL A 64 -4.39 4.54 0.60
C VAL A 64 -5.04 5.90 0.32
N ARG A 65 -6.03 5.96 -0.57
CA ARG A 65 -6.77 7.19 -0.88
C ARG A 65 -7.45 7.76 0.38
N GLU A 66 -8.08 6.92 1.19
CA GLU A 66 -8.67 7.34 2.47
C GLU A 66 -7.60 7.89 3.42
N LEU A 67 -6.44 7.24 3.51
CA LEU A 67 -5.32 7.70 4.34
C LEU A 67 -4.76 9.05 3.88
N ILE A 68 -4.72 9.30 2.58
CA ILE A 68 -4.34 10.60 1.99
C ILE A 68 -5.38 11.66 2.37
N GLN A 69 -6.67 11.38 2.17
CA GLN A 69 -7.76 12.31 2.51
C GLN A 69 -7.77 12.67 4.00
N LEU A 70 -7.51 11.69 4.86
CA LEU A 70 -7.41 11.89 6.30
C LEU A 70 -6.08 12.55 6.74
N LYS A 71 -5.15 12.83 5.81
CA LYS A 71 -3.78 13.31 6.09
C LYS A 71 -3.03 12.42 7.10
N ARG A 72 -3.32 11.12 7.10
CA ARG A 72 -2.77 10.13 8.04
C ARG A 72 -1.59 9.37 7.47
N ILE A 73 -1.46 9.30 6.15
CA ILE A 73 -0.39 8.56 5.48
C ILE A 73 1.00 8.96 5.99
N GLY A 74 1.30 10.27 6.08
CA GLY A 74 2.59 10.74 6.59
C GLY A 74 2.89 10.36 8.03
N LYS A 75 1.87 10.28 8.90
CA LYS A 75 2.02 9.82 10.30
C LYS A 75 2.31 8.32 10.37
N LEU A 76 1.67 7.53 9.51
CA LEU A 76 1.89 6.09 9.43
C LEU A 76 3.28 5.76 8.88
N MET A 77 3.70 6.48 7.84
CA MET A 77 5.05 6.39 7.29
C MET A 77 6.11 6.73 8.35
N ALA A 78 5.96 7.86 9.05
CA ALA A 78 6.89 8.25 10.12
C ALA A 78 6.92 7.28 11.32
N LYS A 79 5.78 6.62 11.62
CA LYS A 79 5.71 5.61 12.68
C LYS A 79 6.45 4.33 12.28
N ARG A 80 6.42 3.97 11.00
CA ARG A 80 7.13 2.80 10.46
C ARG A 80 8.65 2.97 10.58
N ASP A 81 9.18 4.15 10.28
CA ASP A 81 10.63 4.42 10.34
C ASP A 81 11.23 4.41 11.76
N ARG A 82 10.40 4.38 12.81
CA ARG A 82 10.83 4.38 14.22
C ARG A 82 11.02 2.99 14.83
N ILE A 83 10.66 1.92 14.13
CA ILE A 83 10.77 0.52 14.58
C ILE A 83 11.91 -0.13 13.82
#